data_AF-A0A2K9IYI6-F1
#
_entry.id   AF-A0A2K9IYI6-F1
#
_cell.length_a   1.000
_cell.length_b   1.000
_cell.length_c   1.000
_cell.angle_alpha   90.00
_cell.angle_beta   90.00
_cell.angle_gamma   90.00
#
_symmetry.space_group_name_H-M   'P 1'
#
loop_
_entity.id
_entity.type
_entity.pdbx_description
1 polymer ?
#
loop_
_entity_poly.entity_id
_entity_poly.type
_entity_poly.pdbx_seq_one_letter_code
_entity_poly.pdbx_strand_id
1 'polypeptide(L)' 'MILPKFVKENFTQTNAIVLAVNSTNKVALRLYKNCGFVDEGVRKMGPKGELMIMHYYL' A
#
# COMPACT_ATOMS: atom_id res chain seq x y z
N MET A 1 8.19 13.06 -0.04
CA MET A 1 7.99 11.61 0.26
C MET A 1 9.06 10.83 -0.50
N ILE A 2 9.86 9.97 0.15
CA ILE A 2 11.07 9.38 -0.45
C ILE A 2 10.72 8.24 -1.44
N LEU A 3 9.76 7.39 -1.08
CA LEU A 3 9.42 6.20 -1.86
C LEU A 3 8.92 6.51 -3.29
N PRO A 4 7.97 7.44 -3.53
CA PRO A 4 7.51 7.74 -4.90
C PRO A 4 8.62 8.27 -5.81
N LYS A 5 9.51 9.10 -5.26
CA LYS A 5 10.68 9.62 -5.99
C LYS A 5 11.61 8.47 -6.40
N PHE A 6 11.96 7.61 -5.45
CA PHE A 6 12.80 6.44 -5.71
C PHE A 6 12.21 5.53 -6.79
N VAL A 7 10.90 5.27 -6.75
CA VAL A 7 10.26 4.39 -7.75
C VAL A 7 10.23 5.04 -9.13
N LYS A 8 9.93 6.33 -9.24
CA LYS A 8 9.99 7.05 -10.52
C LYS A 8 11.38 7.08 -11.14
N GLU A 9 12.42 7.15 -10.32
CA GLU A 9 13.82 7.18 -10.78
C GLU A 9 14.32 5.81 -11.25
N ASN A 10 13.91 4.73 -10.58
CA ASN A 10 14.47 3.38 -10.82
C ASN A 10 13.54 2.44 -11.61
N PHE A 11 12.24 2.71 -11.61
CA PHE A 11 11.22 1.87 -12.25
C PHE A 11 10.23 2.74 -13.04
N THR A 12 10.74 3.39 -14.07
CA THR A 12 10.06 4.44 -14.85
C THR A 12 8.72 4.04 -15.49
N GLN A 13 8.46 2.74 -15.66
CA GLN A 13 7.20 2.21 -16.22
C GLN A 13 6.16 1.85 -15.14
N THR A 14 6.47 2.07 -13.86
CA THR A 14 5.57 1.76 -12.75
C THR A 14 4.53 2.85 -12.58
N ASN A 15 3.25 2.48 -12.56
CA ASN A 15 2.12 3.38 -12.35
C ASN A 15 1.59 3.35 -10.91
N ALA A 16 1.89 2.31 -10.13
CA ALA A 16 1.42 2.16 -8.77
C ALA A 16 2.34 1.29 -7.91
N ILE A 17 2.32 1.54 -6.60
CA ILE A 17 2.92 0.69 -5.57
C ILE A 17 1.78 0.02 -4.82
N VAL A 18 1.82 -1.31 -4.72
CA VAL A 18 0.78 -2.10 -4.06
C VAL A 18 1.36 -2.81 -2.85
N LEU A 19 0.65 -2.78 -1.73
CA LEU A 19 0.99 -3.54 -0.53
C LEU A 19 -0.24 -4.22 0.07
N ALA A 20 0.00 -5.29 0.83
CA ALA A 20 -1.00 -5.95 1.63
C ALA A 20 -0.69 -5.73 3.12
N VAL A 21 -1.66 -5.29 3.89
CA VAL A 21 -1.53 -5.07 5.35
C VAL A 21 -2.62 -5.84 6.08
N ASN A 22 -2.28 -6.52 7.16
CA ASN A 22 -3.27 -7.24 7.95
C ASN A 22 -4.29 -6.26 8.53
N SER A 23 -5.58 -6.57 8.42
CA SER A 23 -6.70 -5.73 8.87
C SER A 23 -6.63 -5.39 10.37
N THR A 24 -5.94 -6.21 11.18
CA THR A 24 -5.71 -5.98 12.61
C THR A 24 -4.59 -4.97 12.88
N ASN A 25 -3.66 -4.74 11.94
CA ASN A 25 -2.56 -3.79 12.11
C ASN A 25 -3.01 -2.35 11.81
N LYS A 26 -3.77 -1.78 12.74
CA LYS A 26 -4.32 -0.41 12.63
C LYS A 26 -3.25 0.68 12.53
N VAL A 27 -2.08 0.45 13.14
CA VAL A 27 -0.96 1.41 13.11
C VAL A 27 -0.38 1.51 11.71
N ALA A 28 -0.08 0.39 11.06
CA ALA A 28 0.43 0.37 9.70
C ALA A 28 -0.61 0.91 8.70
N LEU A 29 -1.88 0.53 8.86
CA LEU A 29 -2.98 1.08 8.06
C LEU A 29 -3.04 2.61 8.10
N ARG A 30 -2.95 3.22 9.30
CA ARG A 30 -2.94 4.67 9.44
C ARG A 30 -1.68 5.30 8.83
N LEU A 31 -0.53 4.68 9.02
CA LEU A 31 0.73 5.13 8.42
C LEU A 31 0.62 5.18 6.90
N TYR A 32 0.19 4.09 6.26
CA TYR A 32 0.09 4.03 4.80
C TYR A 32 -0.92 5.03 4.25
N LYS A 33 -2.09 5.18 4.91
CA LYS A 33 -3.05 6.23 4.55
C LYS A 33 -2.44 7.64 4.62
N ASN A 34 -1.72 7.94 5.69
CA ASN A 34 -1.03 9.23 5.84
C ASN A 34 0.09 9.43 4.79
N CYS A 35 0.69 8.35 4.31
CA CYS A 35 1.64 8.36 3.22
C CYS A 35 0.99 8.38 1.83
N GLY A 36 -0.34 8.52 1.71
CA GLY A 36 -1.04 8.64 0.43
C GLY A 36 -1.44 7.31 -0.23
N PHE A 37 -1.34 6.18 0.50
CA PHE A 37 -1.93 4.93 0.02
C PHE A 37 -3.46 4.96 0.20
N VAL A 38 -4.17 4.40 -0.78
CA VAL A 38 -5.62 4.34 -0.87
C VAL A 38 -6.08 2.90 -0.60
N ASP A 39 -7.13 2.76 0.20
CA ASP A 39 -7.87 1.50 0.35
C ASP A 39 -9.00 1.48 -0.68
N GLU A 40 -8.93 0.57 -1.64
CA GLU A 40 -9.95 0.43 -2.70
C GLU A 40 -11.04 -0.59 -2.34
N GLY A 41 -11.09 -1.02 -1.07
CA GLY A 41 -12.02 -2.05 -0.61
C GLY A 41 -11.58 -3.47 -0.96
N VAL A 42 -10.42 -3.65 -1.58
CA VAL A 42 -9.89 -4.97 -1.94
C VAL A 42 -9.38 -5.71 -0.70
N ARG A 43 -9.84 -6.94 -0.50
CA ARG A 43 -9.46 -7.82 0.61
C ARG A 43 -8.95 -9.16 0.09
N LYS A 44 -7.99 -9.75 0.80
CA LYS A 44 -7.49 -11.12 0.54
C LYS A 44 -7.34 -11.87 1.86
N MET A 45 -7.55 -13.18 1.86
CA MET A 45 -7.25 -14.01 3.02
C MET A 45 -5.78 -14.42 3.03
N GLY A 46 -5.10 -14.13 4.14
CA GLY A 46 -3.76 -14.64 4.43
C GLY A 46 -3.76 -15.61 5.62
N PRO A 47 -2.59 -16.20 5.96
CA PRO A 47 -2.48 -17.17 7.05
C PRO A 47 -2.89 -16.62 8.43
N LYS A 48 -2.87 -15.29 8.60
CA LYS A 48 -3.21 -14.58 9.84
C LYS A 48 -4.50 -13.76 9.73
N GLY A 49 -5.40 -14.13 8.83
CA GLY A 49 -6.69 -13.47 8.61
C GLY A 49 -6.71 -12.52 7.42
N GLU A 50 -7.67 -11.60 7.42
CA GLU A 50 -7.94 -10.68 6.32
C GLU A 50 -6.80 -9.66 6.13
N LEU A 51 -6.34 -9.53 4.89
CA LEU A 51 -5.40 -8.52 4.41
C LEU A 51 -6.15 -7.46 3.59
N MET A 52 -5.90 -6.19 3.89
CA MET A 52 -6.31 -5.05 3.08
C MET A 52 -5.25 -4.76 2.04
N ILE A 53 -5.64 -4.67 0.77
CA ILE A 53 -4.75 -4.28 -0.32
C ILE A 53 -4.83 -2.77 -0.49
N MET A 54 -3.68 -2.09 -0.42
CA MET A 54 -3.58 -0.65 -0.53
C MET A 54 -2.72 -0.24 -1.73
N HIS A 55 -3.12 0.83 -2.40
CA HIS A 55 -2.48 1.33 -3.63
C HIS A 55 -1.93 2.74 -3.43
N TYR A 56 -0.71 2.99 -3.89
CA TYR A 56 -0.17 4.34 -4.07
C TYR A 56 0.03 4.57 -5.56
N TYR A 57 -0.68 5.54 -6.14
CA TYR A 57 -0.55 5.89 -7.55
C TYR A 57 0.57 6.91 -7.74
N LEU A 58 1.48 6.63 -8.69
CA LEU A 58 2.71 7.40 -8.92
C LEU A 58 2.48 8.60 -9.85
#